data_AF-A0A0U3MN54-F1
#
_entry.id   AF-A0A0U3MN54-F1
#
_cell.length_a   1.000
_cell.length_b   1.000
_cell.length_c   1.000
_cell.angle_alpha   90.00
_cell.angle_beta   90.00
_cell.angle_gamma   90.00
#
_symmetry.space_group_name_H-M   'P 1'
#
loop_
_entity.id
_entity.type
_entity.pdbx_description
1 polymer ?
#
loop_
_entity_poly.entity_id
_entity_poly.type
_entity_poly.pdbx_seq_one_letter_code
_entity_poly.pdbx_strand_id
1 'polypeptide(L)'
;MSPQLADGGALPSPAGLLSPSQNAAGSAPAPLPPHVAEALWRGDSLGRSCNTRWSSGFPALDAELPDGGWPSRQITEILQPQFSLAEWRLVGPSLREVVADGAAVALVGPPKRPHLPGLMHLGLNDRQLVWISARAPSERLWCAEQLIKSNAAGAIMAWLPQAAPEQLRRLQVLAQSFDGPVFLFRPLQARHDPSPAPLRVTVELDVDWQLRVTLIKRKGPAHEQPVVLPSIPGGLELVLTPRVMRPSDWRSAPDRVVAPGVSTAVASTAALSAPGVVPLAASALKEVHHAVGRPDSSALSY
;
A
#
# COMPACT_ATOMS: atom_id res chain seq x y z
N MET A 1 -22.52 -89.31 10.35
CA MET A 1 -21.22 -88.68 10.02
C MET A 1 -21.50 -87.27 9.55
N SER A 2 -21.03 -86.32 10.35
CA SER A 2 -20.87 -84.87 10.12
C SER A 2 -22.09 -83.99 9.78
N PRO A 3 -22.11 -82.73 10.27
CA PRO A 3 -23.24 -81.80 10.27
C PRO A 3 -23.07 -80.73 9.16
N GLN A 4 -23.67 -79.53 9.34
CA GLN A 4 -23.59 -78.28 8.54
C GLN A 4 -24.68 -78.13 7.46
N LEU A 5 -25.44 -77.03 7.35
CA LEU A 5 -25.10 -75.60 7.53
C LEU A 5 -26.27 -74.78 8.10
N ALA A 6 -25.89 -73.80 8.91
CA ALA A 6 -26.73 -72.83 9.57
C ALA A 6 -27.39 -71.84 8.60
N ASP A 7 -28.62 -71.46 8.92
CA ASP A 7 -29.40 -70.44 8.24
C ASP A 7 -28.85 -69.04 8.57
N GLY A 8 -28.65 -68.24 7.52
CA GLY A 8 -27.90 -66.99 7.56
C GLY A 8 -28.72 -65.83 8.11
N GLY A 9 -28.56 -65.55 9.40
CA GLY A 9 -28.96 -64.27 9.98
C GLY A 9 -28.09 -63.14 9.43
N ALA A 10 -28.69 -62.26 8.62
CA ALA A 10 -28.04 -61.07 8.09
C ALA A 10 -27.58 -60.14 9.22
N LEU A 11 -26.27 -59.89 9.29
CA LEU A 11 -25.69 -58.83 10.13
C LEU A 11 -26.10 -57.45 9.58
N PRO A 12 -26.52 -56.49 10.41
CA PRO A 12 -26.68 -55.11 9.97
C PRO A 12 -25.31 -54.53 9.62
N SER A 13 -25.19 -53.96 8.42
CA SER A 13 -23.99 -53.27 7.96
C SER A 13 -23.58 -52.17 8.95
N PRO A 14 -22.28 -51.99 9.25
CA PRO A 14 -21.83 -50.92 10.12
C PRO A 14 -22.16 -49.59 9.46
N ALA A 15 -22.96 -48.76 10.15
CA ALA A 15 -23.22 -47.39 9.78
C ALA A 15 -21.88 -46.70 9.48
N GLY A 16 -21.71 -46.26 8.23
CA GLY A 16 -20.50 -45.59 7.79
C GLY A 16 -20.23 -44.37 8.65
N LEU A 17 -19.11 -44.38 9.37
CA LEU A 17 -18.56 -43.18 9.98
C LEU A 17 -18.17 -42.25 8.83
N LEU A 18 -19.01 -41.25 8.57
CA LEU A 18 -18.75 -40.21 7.57
C LEU A 18 -17.51 -39.41 7.98
N SER A 19 -16.65 -39.10 7.00
CA SER A 19 -15.51 -38.22 7.20
C SER A 19 -15.96 -36.83 7.68
N PRO A 20 -15.23 -36.17 8.60
CA PRO A 20 -15.63 -34.89 9.21
C PRO A 20 -15.78 -33.73 8.22
N SER A 21 -15.37 -33.92 6.96
CA SER A 21 -15.50 -32.97 5.85
C SER A 21 -16.82 -33.07 5.08
N GLN A 22 -17.72 -34.01 5.41
CA GLN A 22 -19.00 -34.23 4.72
C GLN A 22 -20.23 -33.76 5.50
N ASN A 23 -20.07 -32.88 6.50
CA ASN A 23 -21.20 -32.19 7.09
C ASN A 23 -21.79 -31.20 6.06
N ALA A 24 -22.72 -31.69 5.24
CA ALA A 24 -23.66 -30.84 4.54
C ALA A 24 -24.30 -29.88 5.57
N ALA A 25 -24.42 -28.60 5.22
CA ALA A 25 -25.01 -27.59 6.10
C ALA A 25 -26.40 -28.05 6.55
N GLY A 26 -26.47 -28.59 7.77
CA GLY A 26 -27.72 -28.99 8.39
C GLY A 26 -28.65 -27.79 8.48
N SER A 27 -29.95 -28.06 8.36
CA SER A 27 -31.03 -27.09 8.55
C SER A 27 -30.70 -26.11 9.67
N ALA A 28 -30.92 -24.82 9.44
CA ALA A 28 -30.66 -23.75 10.40
C ALA A 28 -31.19 -24.16 11.79
N PRO A 29 -30.36 -24.07 12.85
CA PRO A 29 -30.78 -24.46 14.19
C PRO A 29 -31.99 -23.63 14.61
N ALA A 30 -32.92 -24.26 15.35
CA ALA A 30 -34.05 -23.57 15.93
C ALA A 30 -33.56 -22.32 16.71
N PRO A 31 -34.31 -21.21 16.69
CA PRO A 31 -33.89 -19.97 17.33
C PRO A 31 -33.63 -20.23 18.82
N LEU A 32 -32.41 -19.89 19.25
CA LEU A 32 -31.98 -20.08 20.63
C LEU A 32 -32.79 -19.18 21.58
N PRO A 33 -33.13 -19.65 22.79
CA PRO A 33 -33.68 -18.79 23.83
C PRO A 33 -32.77 -17.57 24.09
N PRO A 34 -33.33 -16.38 24.33
CA PRO A 34 -32.57 -15.12 24.35
C PRO A 34 -31.42 -15.10 25.37
N HIS A 35 -31.64 -15.66 26.57
CA HIS A 35 -30.60 -15.75 27.60
C HIS A 35 -29.41 -16.65 27.21
N VAL A 36 -29.64 -17.68 26.38
CA VAL A 36 -28.57 -18.55 25.85
C VAL A 36 -27.87 -17.87 24.68
N ALA A 37 -28.63 -17.19 23.83
CA ALA A 37 -28.10 -16.41 22.71
C ALA A 37 -27.18 -15.26 23.16
N GLU A 38 -27.44 -14.67 24.34
CA GLU A 38 -26.63 -13.64 24.99
C GLU A 38 -25.41 -14.24 25.73
N ALA A 39 -25.54 -15.44 26.30
CA ALA A 39 -24.43 -16.13 26.99
C ALA A 39 -23.45 -16.83 26.04
N LEU A 40 -23.82 -17.04 24.78
CA LEU A 40 -22.95 -17.62 23.77
C LEU A 40 -22.01 -16.57 23.19
N TRP A 41 -20.71 -16.81 23.34
CA TRP A 41 -19.70 -16.07 22.60
C TRP A 41 -19.88 -16.36 21.11
N ARG A 42 -20.35 -15.37 20.35
CA ARG A 42 -20.41 -15.47 18.90
C ARG A 42 -19.13 -14.89 18.31
N GLY A 43 -18.35 -15.68 17.58
CA GLY A 43 -17.07 -15.23 17.01
C GLY A 43 -17.20 -14.02 16.07
N ASP A 44 -18.40 -13.77 15.54
CA ASP A 44 -18.78 -12.60 14.73
C ASP A 44 -19.20 -11.38 15.58
N SER A 45 -19.59 -11.58 16.85
CA SER A 45 -20.01 -10.49 17.75
C SER A 45 -18.85 -9.64 18.29
N LEU A 46 -17.61 -10.18 18.30
CA LEU A 46 -16.39 -9.38 18.41
C LEU A 46 -16.06 -8.59 17.13
N GLY A 47 -16.76 -8.88 16.02
CA GLY A 47 -16.54 -8.31 14.70
C GLY A 47 -17.45 -7.13 14.36
N ARG A 48 -18.53 -6.87 15.12
CA ARG A 48 -19.29 -5.62 15.02
C ARG A 48 -18.53 -4.50 15.73
N SER A 49 -17.37 -4.15 15.18
CA SER A 49 -16.72 -2.89 15.53
C SER A 49 -17.63 -1.76 15.05
N CYS A 50 -18.25 -1.07 16.01
CA CYS A 50 -18.81 0.28 15.85
C CYS A 50 -17.69 1.30 15.57
N ASN A 51 -16.83 0.99 14.61
CA ASN A 51 -15.78 1.89 14.18
C ASN A 51 -16.41 2.85 13.18
N THR A 52 -16.32 4.14 13.48
CA THR A 52 -16.54 5.19 12.50
C THR A 52 -15.69 4.84 11.27
N ARG A 53 -16.32 4.74 10.11
CA ARG A 53 -15.64 4.53 8.83
C ARG A 53 -15.36 5.88 8.19
N TRP A 54 -14.19 5.99 7.57
CA TRP A 54 -13.83 7.14 6.74
C TRP A 54 -13.81 6.65 5.29
N SER A 55 -14.50 7.30 4.36
CA SER A 55 -14.44 6.88 2.95
C SER A 55 -12.99 6.93 2.46
N SER A 56 -12.57 5.95 1.67
CA SER A 56 -11.25 6.02 1.02
C SER A 56 -11.19 7.06 -0.09
N GLY A 57 -12.35 7.59 -0.53
CA GLY A 57 -12.51 8.37 -1.75
C GLY A 57 -12.51 7.53 -3.03
N PHE A 58 -12.40 6.21 -2.90
CA PHE A 58 -12.49 5.26 -4.01
C PHE A 58 -13.62 4.25 -3.77
N PRO A 59 -14.75 4.34 -4.49
CA PRO A 59 -15.87 3.41 -4.31
C PRO A 59 -15.47 1.94 -4.47
N ALA A 60 -14.53 1.64 -5.38
CA ALA A 60 -14.02 0.29 -5.60
C ALA A 60 -13.21 -0.24 -4.39
N LEU A 61 -12.46 0.62 -3.71
CA LEU A 61 -11.74 0.23 -2.49
C LEU A 61 -12.69 0.15 -1.30
N ASP A 62 -13.62 1.10 -1.17
CA ASP A 62 -14.64 1.11 -0.13
C ASP A 62 -15.45 -0.18 -0.15
N ALA A 63 -15.83 -0.71 -1.32
CA ALA A 63 -16.53 -1.99 -1.44
C ALA A 63 -15.75 -3.19 -0.85
N GLU A 64 -14.42 -3.09 -0.82
CA GLU A 64 -13.53 -4.15 -0.31
C GLU A 64 -13.02 -3.90 1.11
N LEU A 65 -13.18 -2.71 1.65
CA LEU A 65 -12.77 -2.43 3.01
C LEU A 65 -13.84 -2.91 4.01
N PRO A 66 -13.44 -3.46 5.17
CA PRO A 66 -14.40 -3.77 6.23
C PRO A 66 -15.26 -2.56 6.56
N ASP A 67 -16.56 -2.78 6.71
CA ASP A 67 -17.56 -1.74 6.98
C ASP A 67 -17.66 -0.63 5.90
N GLY A 68 -16.86 -0.70 4.83
CA GLY A 68 -16.93 0.14 3.65
C GLY A 68 -15.93 1.30 3.57
N GLY A 69 -14.88 1.33 4.38
CA GLY A 69 -13.93 2.44 4.35
C GLY A 69 -12.71 2.22 5.23
N TRP A 70 -11.87 3.26 5.35
CA TRP A 70 -10.75 3.21 6.28
C TRP A 70 -11.27 3.11 7.72
N PRO A 71 -10.80 2.13 8.48
CA PRO A 71 -11.28 1.89 9.83
C PRO A 71 -10.66 2.90 10.80
N SER A 72 -11.48 3.44 11.69
CA SER A 72 -11.00 4.11 12.91
C SER A 72 -10.65 3.09 14.01
N ARG A 73 -10.08 3.57 15.11
CA ARG A 73 -9.77 2.77 16.31
C ARG A 73 -8.79 1.62 16.12
N GLN A 74 -8.00 1.68 15.05
CA GLN A 74 -6.96 0.71 14.73
C GLN A 74 -5.92 1.33 13.80
N ILE A 75 -4.75 0.70 13.71
CA ILE A 75 -3.74 1.06 12.73
C ILE A 75 -4.00 0.34 11.40
N THR A 76 -3.78 1.06 10.30
CA THR A 76 -3.77 0.54 8.94
C THR A 76 -2.35 0.63 8.40
N GLU A 77 -1.77 -0.52 8.02
CA GLU A 77 -0.46 -0.53 7.37
C GLU A 77 -0.59 -0.42 5.85
N ILE A 78 0.11 0.56 5.28
CA ILE A 78 0.23 0.76 3.84
C ILE A 78 1.67 0.43 3.47
N LEU A 79 1.83 -0.68 2.75
CA LEU A 79 3.12 -1.22 2.33
C LEU A 79 3.37 -0.86 0.87
N GLN A 80 4.53 -0.27 0.57
CA GLN A 80 4.83 0.19 -0.78
C GLN A 80 6.29 -0.03 -1.15
N PRO A 81 6.60 -0.24 -2.46
CA PRO A 81 7.98 -0.42 -2.91
C PRO A 81 8.86 0.80 -2.63
N GLN A 82 8.31 2.00 -2.78
CA GLN A 82 9.03 3.26 -2.67
C GLN A 82 8.14 4.33 -2.02
N PHE A 83 8.71 5.07 -1.06
CA PHE A 83 8.04 6.19 -0.42
C PHE A 83 7.97 7.43 -1.32
N SER A 84 7.02 8.32 -1.04
CA SER A 84 6.73 9.60 -1.72
C SER A 84 6.00 9.47 -3.07
N LEU A 85 5.45 8.30 -3.38
CA LEU A 85 4.81 8.03 -4.67
C LEU A 85 3.31 7.78 -4.55
N ALA A 86 2.90 6.87 -3.66
CA ALA A 86 1.54 6.38 -3.60
C ALA A 86 0.75 6.91 -2.39
N GLU A 87 1.42 7.37 -1.33
CA GLU A 87 0.77 7.69 -0.05
C GLU A 87 -0.35 8.71 -0.18
N TRP A 88 -0.05 9.84 -0.84
CA TRP A 88 -1.02 10.91 -1.07
C TRP A 88 -2.05 10.54 -2.12
N ARG A 89 -1.71 9.67 -3.07
CA ARG A 89 -2.64 9.21 -4.11
C ARG A 89 -3.67 8.24 -3.55
N LEU A 90 -3.28 7.42 -2.56
CA LEU A 90 -4.16 6.43 -1.92
C LEU A 90 -4.97 7.02 -0.77
N VAL A 91 -4.33 7.76 0.13
CA VAL A 91 -4.97 8.26 1.36
C VAL A 91 -5.51 9.67 1.18
N GLY A 92 -4.92 10.49 0.31
CA GLY A 92 -5.32 11.88 0.11
C GLY A 92 -6.81 12.11 -0.10
N PRO A 93 -7.51 11.31 -0.94
CA PRO A 93 -8.94 11.49 -1.17
C PRO A 93 -9.81 11.35 0.10
N SER A 94 -9.42 10.50 1.06
CA SER A 94 -10.15 10.34 2.33
C SER A 94 -9.98 11.53 3.27
N LEU A 95 -8.91 12.31 3.11
CA LEU A 95 -8.60 13.40 4.03
C LEU A 95 -9.59 14.57 3.92
N ARG A 96 -10.31 14.71 2.81
CA ARG A 96 -11.37 15.72 2.66
C ARG A 96 -12.46 15.58 3.72
N GLU A 97 -12.87 14.35 3.98
CA GLU A 97 -13.86 14.03 5.01
C GLU A 97 -13.30 14.31 6.40
N VAL A 98 -12.05 13.90 6.65
CA VAL A 98 -11.35 14.12 7.93
C VAL A 98 -11.29 15.60 8.31
N VAL A 99 -10.98 16.47 7.34
CA VAL A 99 -10.75 17.89 7.63
C VAL A 99 -12.00 18.77 7.46
N ALA A 100 -13.15 18.18 7.11
CA ALA A 100 -14.40 18.90 6.88
C ALA A 100 -14.81 19.74 8.11
N ASP A 101 -14.62 19.18 9.31
CA ASP A 101 -14.93 19.83 10.58
C ASP A 101 -13.77 20.69 11.13
N GLY A 102 -12.76 20.98 10.32
CA GLY A 102 -11.60 21.79 10.70
C GLY A 102 -10.49 21.05 11.44
N ALA A 103 -10.61 19.72 11.60
CA ALA A 103 -9.57 18.90 12.21
C ALA A 103 -8.28 18.91 11.39
N ALA A 104 -7.14 18.78 12.06
CA ALA A 104 -5.83 18.69 11.42
C ALA A 104 -5.46 17.24 11.05
N VAL A 105 -4.64 17.09 10.01
CA VAL A 105 -3.93 15.85 9.65
C VAL A 105 -2.48 15.97 10.11
N ALA A 106 -2.07 15.05 10.99
CA ALA A 106 -0.71 15.03 11.52
C ALA A 106 0.20 14.12 10.69
N LEU A 107 1.33 14.66 10.24
CA LEU A 107 2.36 13.95 9.48
C LEU A 107 3.59 13.70 10.35
N VAL A 108 3.94 12.43 10.54
CA VAL A 108 5.09 12.02 11.36
C VAL A 108 6.19 11.47 10.48
N GLY A 109 7.29 12.22 10.37
CA GLY A 109 8.50 11.80 9.65
C GLY A 109 8.32 11.57 8.14
N PRO A 110 7.55 12.39 7.40
CA PRO A 110 7.42 12.23 5.95
C PRO A 110 8.80 12.26 5.27
N PRO A 111 9.01 11.45 4.22
CA PRO A 111 10.30 11.30 3.53
C PRO A 111 10.74 12.58 2.81
N LYS A 112 9.78 13.43 2.45
CA LYS A 112 9.96 14.71 1.74
C LYS A 112 9.03 15.74 2.38
N ARG A 113 9.40 17.03 2.23
CA ARG A 113 8.54 18.14 2.61
C ARG A 113 7.22 18.04 1.83
N PRO A 114 6.05 18.01 2.50
CA PRO A 114 4.77 18.02 1.81
C PRO A 114 4.61 19.27 0.94
N HIS A 115 4.14 19.10 -0.29
CA HIS A 115 3.90 20.21 -1.22
C HIS A 115 2.47 20.75 -1.02
N LEU A 116 2.32 21.71 -0.11
CA LEU A 116 1.02 22.24 0.29
C LEU A 116 0.14 22.72 -0.88
N PRO A 117 0.63 23.48 -1.89
CA PRO A 117 -0.22 23.88 -3.02
C PRO A 117 -0.86 22.71 -3.77
N GLY A 118 -0.14 21.58 -3.87
CA GLY A 118 -0.71 20.35 -4.44
C GLY A 118 -1.78 19.74 -3.53
N LEU A 119 -1.53 19.71 -2.22
CA LEU A 119 -2.45 19.17 -1.22
C LEU A 119 -3.75 19.97 -1.08
N MET A 120 -3.77 21.27 -1.44
CA MET A 120 -5.00 22.06 -1.49
C MET A 120 -6.05 21.49 -2.45
N HIS A 121 -5.63 20.80 -3.53
CA HIS A 121 -6.56 20.09 -4.42
C HIS A 121 -7.21 18.87 -3.74
N LEU A 122 -6.61 18.37 -2.67
CA LEU A 122 -7.16 17.34 -1.79
C LEU A 122 -7.94 17.94 -0.60
N GLY A 123 -8.23 19.25 -0.63
CA GLY A 123 -9.01 19.93 0.42
C GLY A 123 -8.21 20.32 1.67
N LEU A 124 -6.89 20.11 1.68
CA LEU A 124 -6.02 20.44 2.82
C LEU A 124 -5.50 21.87 2.70
N ASN A 125 -5.79 22.72 3.69
CA ASN A 125 -5.17 24.04 3.82
C ASN A 125 -3.98 24.03 4.80
N ASP A 126 -3.31 25.18 4.93
CA ASP A 126 -2.15 25.39 5.81
C ASP A 126 -2.46 25.16 7.30
N ARG A 127 -3.69 25.44 7.73
CA ARG A 127 -4.13 25.27 9.13
C ARG A 127 -4.45 23.82 9.48
N GLN A 128 -4.75 23.00 8.49
CA GLN A 128 -5.12 21.60 8.67
C GLN A 128 -3.94 20.63 8.53
N LEU A 129 -2.73 21.10 8.20
CA LEU A 129 -1.57 20.23 8.01
C LEU A 129 -0.51 20.46 9.09
N VAL A 130 -0.37 19.50 10.01
CA VAL A 130 0.66 19.55 11.05
C VAL A 130 1.81 18.62 10.67
N TRP A 131 2.95 19.20 10.31
CA TRP A 131 4.15 18.43 9.99
C TRP A 131 5.10 18.36 11.19
N ILE A 132 5.31 17.13 11.70
CA ILE A 132 6.28 16.84 12.76
C ILE A 132 7.56 16.29 12.12
N SER A 133 8.63 17.07 12.24
CA SER A 133 9.97 16.68 11.80
C SER A 133 10.64 15.73 12.81
N ALA A 134 10.26 14.45 12.79
CA ALA A 134 10.90 13.39 13.57
C ALA A 134 11.87 12.59 12.69
N ARG A 135 13.17 12.59 13.05
CA ARG A 135 14.22 11.97 12.23
C ARG A 135 14.53 10.55 12.68
N ALA A 136 14.70 10.34 13.98
CA ALA A 136 15.04 9.02 14.51
C ALA A 136 13.80 8.09 14.52
N PRO A 137 13.97 6.77 14.31
CA PRO A 137 12.85 5.82 14.36
C PRO A 137 12.08 5.87 15.70
N SER A 138 12.79 6.00 16.82
CA SER A 138 12.21 6.12 18.17
C SER A 138 11.39 7.40 18.34
N GLU A 139 11.85 8.53 17.82
CA GLU A 139 11.12 9.81 17.83
C GLU A 139 9.82 9.69 17.06
N ARG A 140 9.86 9.11 15.85
CA ARG A 140 8.65 8.93 15.02
C ARG A 140 7.62 8.08 15.73
N LEU A 141 8.06 6.97 16.32
CA LEU A 141 7.19 6.10 17.11
C LEU A 141 6.58 6.85 18.29
N TRP A 142 7.42 7.54 19.07
CA TRP A 142 6.96 8.30 20.23
C TRP A 142 5.96 9.39 19.84
N CYS A 143 6.22 10.15 18.77
CA CYS A 143 5.28 11.15 18.24
C CYS A 143 3.95 10.52 17.83
N ALA A 144 3.96 9.40 17.10
CA ALA A 144 2.75 8.69 16.75
C ALA A 144 1.96 8.25 18.00
N GLU A 145 2.63 7.71 19.01
CA GLU A 145 1.97 7.35 20.28
C GLU A 145 1.35 8.57 20.98
N GLN A 146 2.05 9.71 21.03
CA GLN A 146 1.53 10.91 21.69
C GLN A 146 0.33 11.49 20.94
N LEU A 147 0.37 11.53 19.61
CA LEU A 147 -0.76 11.98 18.79
C LEU A 147 -2.00 11.12 19.00
N ILE A 148 -1.83 9.79 19.03
CA ILE A 148 -2.92 8.84 19.28
C ILE A 148 -3.50 9.04 20.69
N LYS A 149 -2.65 9.11 21.72
CA LYS A 149 -3.08 9.27 23.13
C LYS A 149 -3.81 10.57 23.40
N SER A 150 -3.40 11.64 22.73
CA SER A 150 -3.97 12.97 22.92
C SER A 150 -5.19 13.24 22.03
N ASN A 151 -5.49 12.37 21.06
CA ASN A 151 -6.53 12.57 20.05
C ASN A 151 -6.42 13.96 19.37
N ALA A 152 -5.19 14.43 19.14
CA ALA A 152 -4.91 15.82 18.77
C ALA A 152 -5.06 16.13 17.26
N ALA A 153 -5.49 15.15 16.46
CA ALA A 153 -5.64 15.25 15.01
C ALA A 153 -6.83 14.42 14.53
N GLY A 154 -7.43 14.79 13.41
CA GLY A 154 -8.49 14.00 12.76
C GLY A 154 -7.96 12.79 12.01
N ALA A 155 -6.70 12.81 11.57
CA ALA A 155 -6.01 11.64 11.01
C ALA A 155 -4.50 11.71 11.28
N ILE A 156 -3.87 10.54 11.32
CA ILE A 156 -2.42 10.41 11.51
C ILE A 156 -1.81 9.66 10.33
N MET A 157 -0.76 10.24 9.75
CA MET A 157 0.06 9.65 8.70
C MET A 157 1.49 9.53 9.21
N ALA A 158 1.94 8.31 9.52
CA ALA A 158 3.25 8.08 10.11
C ALA A 158 4.12 7.18 9.21
N TRP A 159 5.31 7.67 8.85
CA TRP A 159 6.29 6.91 8.10
C TRP A 159 7.23 6.17 9.04
N LEU A 160 6.92 4.90 9.28
CA LEU A 160 7.62 4.02 10.23
C LEU A 160 8.33 2.88 9.48
N PRO A 161 9.38 3.16 8.69
CA PRO A 161 10.04 2.14 7.88
C PRO A 161 10.64 1.01 8.73
N GLN A 162 10.99 1.32 9.98
CA GLN A 162 11.49 0.39 10.98
C GLN A 162 10.57 0.46 12.20
N ALA A 163 9.82 -0.60 12.45
CA ALA A 163 8.97 -0.74 13.63
C ALA A 163 8.92 -2.20 14.04
N ALA A 164 9.32 -2.49 15.27
CA ALA A 164 9.27 -3.84 15.83
C ALA A 164 7.82 -4.26 16.11
N PRO A 165 7.49 -5.57 16.09
CA PRO A 165 6.14 -6.06 16.34
C PRO A 165 5.54 -5.59 17.67
N GLU A 166 6.36 -5.44 18.72
CA GLU A 166 5.95 -4.96 20.05
C GLU A 166 5.53 -3.49 20.01
N GLN A 167 6.26 -2.69 19.25
CA GLN A 167 5.98 -1.26 19.03
C GLN A 167 4.66 -1.09 18.26
N LEU A 168 4.47 -1.89 17.20
CA LEU A 168 3.21 -1.91 16.45
C LEU A 168 2.04 -2.39 17.32
N ARG A 169 2.27 -3.35 18.22
CA ARG A 169 1.22 -3.85 19.13
C ARG A 169 0.80 -2.76 20.10
N ARG A 170 1.78 -2.03 20.65
CA ARG A 170 1.52 -0.87 21.50
C ARG A 170 0.73 0.21 20.76
N LEU A 171 1.13 0.56 19.53
CA LEU A 171 0.38 1.50 18.69
C LEU A 171 -1.04 1.01 18.42
N GLN A 172 -1.25 -0.27 18.12
CA GLN A 172 -2.57 -0.83 17.88
C GLN A 172 -3.46 -0.76 19.13
N VAL A 173 -2.91 -1.00 20.33
CA VAL A 173 -3.66 -0.84 21.59
C VAL A 173 -4.05 0.61 21.80
N LEU A 174 -3.10 1.55 21.63
CA LEU A 174 -3.38 2.97 21.78
C LEU A 174 -4.40 3.46 20.74
N ALA A 175 -4.32 2.95 19.51
CA ALA A 175 -5.20 3.36 18.43
C ALA A 175 -6.68 3.12 18.76
N GLN A 176 -7.01 2.19 19.66
CA GLN A 176 -8.40 1.92 20.08
C GLN A 176 -9.12 3.14 20.67
N SER A 177 -8.38 4.11 21.21
CA SER A 177 -8.94 5.36 21.77
C SER A 177 -8.87 6.55 20.81
N PHE A 178 -8.47 6.34 19.55
CA PHE A 178 -8.37 7.40 18.53
C PHE A 178 -9.52 7.29 17.53
N ASP A 179 -10.22 8.41 17.31
CA ASP A 179 -11.46 8.42 16.52
C ASP A 179 -11.20 8.53 15.00
N GLY A 180 -10.02 9.03 14.62
CA GLY A 180 -9.59 9.14 13.24
C GLY A 180 -8.96 7.86 12.66
N PRO A 181 -8.61 7.86 11.36
CA PRO A 181 -7.80 6.80 10.78
C PRO A 181 -6.31 7.03 11.10
N VAL A 182 -5.60 5.93 11.41
CA VAL A 182 -4.14 5.92 11.64
C VAL A 182 -3.46 5.12 10.54
N PHE A 183 -2.71 5.80 9.67
CA PHE A 183 -1.98 5.19 8.57
C PHE A 183 -0.49 5.07 8.90
N LEU A 184 0.03 3.85 8.79
CA LEU A 184 1.45 3.56 8.95
C LEU A 184 2.05 3.19 7.58
N PHE A 185 2.94 4.03 7.08
CA PHE A 185 3.65 3.77 5.82
C PHE A 185 4.93 3.00 6.10
N ARG A 186 5.04 1.82 5.51
CA ARG A 186 6.18 0.89 5.68
C ARG A 186 6.67 0.38 4.32
N PRO A 187 7.93 -0.08 4.21
CA PRO A 187 8.45 -0.66 2.98
C PRO A 187 7.73 -1.99 2.64
N LEU A 188 7.64 -2.33 1.35
CA LEU A 188 6.97 -3.55 0.88
C LEU A 188 7.52 -4.82 1.52
N GLN A 189 8.82 -4.85 1.84
CA GLN A 189 9.48 -6.00 2.48
C GLN A 189 8.83 -6.37 3.81
N ALA A 190 8.26 -5.39 4.53
CA ALA A 190 7.58 -5.60 5.80
C ALA A 190 6.29 -6.45 5.67
N ARG A 191 5.84 -6.78 4.46
CA ARG A 191 4.68 -7.69 4.25
C ARG A 191 4.89 -9.05 4.93
N HIS A 192 6.14 -9.48 5.03
CA HIS A 192 6.54 -10.75 5.65
C HIS A 192 6.70 -10.66 7.17
N ASP A 193 6.71 -9.45 7.73
CA ASP A 193 6.82 -9.25 9.17
C ASP A 193 5.51 -9.63 9.87
N PRO A 194 5.57 -10.20 11.08
CA PRO A 194 4.39 -10.33 11.93
C PRO A 194 3.87 -8.94 12.28
N SER A 195 2.56 -8.72 12.08
CA SER A 195 1.94 -7.42 12.35
C SER A 195 0.60 -7.55 13.09
N PRO A 196 0.40 -6.75 14.15
CA PRO A 196 -0.87 -6.67 14.87
C PRO A 196 -1.92 -5.82 14.14
N ALA A 197 -1.55 -5.08 13.08
CA ALA A 197 -2.47 -4.25 12.32
C ALA A 197 -3.64 -5.09 11.78
N PRO A 198 -4.91 -4.77 12.07
CA PRO A 198 -6.04 -5.54 11.57
C PRO A 198 -6.26 -5.37 10.05
N LEU A 199 -5.82 -4.24 9.49
CA LEU A 199 -5.84 -3.96 8.07
C LEU A 199 -4.42 -3.70 7.56
N ARG A 200 -4.02 -4.43 6.52
CA ARG A 200 -2.75 -4.26 5.81
C ARG A 200 -3.02 -4.29 4.32
N VAL A 201 -2.50 -3.29 3.61
CA VAL A 201 -2.62 -3.18 2.16
C VAL A 201 -1.24 -2.98 1.53
N THR A 202 -1.03 -3.58 0.36
CA THR A 202 0.09 -3.21 -0.50
C THR A 202 -0.41 -2.25 -1.57
N VAL A 203 0.39 -1.26 -1.93
CA VAL A 203 0.09 -0.33 -3.01
C VAL A 203 1.25 -0.23 -3.98
N GLU A 204 0.94 -0.33 -5.26
CA GLU A 204 1.87 -0.19 -6.37
C GLU A 204 1.31 0.82 -7.37
N LEU A 205 2.21 1.52 -8.06
CA LEU A 205 1.81 2.35 -9.20
C LEU A 205 1.55 1.44 -10.39
N ASP A 206 0.49 1.71 -11.12
CA ASP A 206 0.19 1.07 -12.39
C ASP A 206 0.21 2.11 -13.53
N VAL A 207 0.15 1.63 -14.76
CA VAL A 207 0.05 2.49 -15.96
C VAL A 207 -1.26 3.31 -15.93
N ASP A 208 -1.37 4.31 -16.81
CA ASP A 208 -2.62 5.08 -16.98
C ASP A 208 -3.12 5.78 -15.71
N TRP A 209 -2.17 6.24 -14.88
CA TRP A 209 -2.45 6.96 -13.64
C TRP A 209 -3.24 6.14 -12.61
N GLN A 210 -3.01 4.83 -12.57
CA GLN A 210 -3.70 3.93 -11.65
C GLN A 210 -2.83 3.54 -10.45
N LEU A 211 -3.49 3.17 -9.35
CA LEU A 211 -2.89 2.40 -8.26
C LEU A 211 -3.43 0.98 -8.31
N ARG A 212 -2.54 0.03 -8.05
CA ARG A 212 -2.91 -1.36 -7.78
C ARG A 212 -2.82 -1.60 -6.28
N VAL A 213 -3.95 -1.89 -5.65
CA VAL A 213 -4.05 -2.09 -4.19
C VAL A 213 -4.44 -3.53 -3.88
N THR A 214 -3.64 -4.22 -3.08
CA THR A 214 -3.94 -5.60 -2.65
C THR A 214 -4.14 -5.63 -1.13
N LEU A 215 -5.27 -6.17 -0.68
CA LEU A 215 -5.59 -6.29 0.74
C LEU A 215 -5.00 -7.59 1.30
N ILE A 216 -3.75 -7.52 1.78
CA ILE A 216 -3.04 -8.70 2.30
C ILE A 216 -3.51 -9.15 3.69
N LYS A 217 -4.21 -8.28 4.42
CA LYS A 217 -4.87 -8.62 5.69
C LYS A 217 -6.07 -7.69 5.88
N ARG A 218 -7.25 -8.25 6.14
CA ARG A 218 -8.46 -7.52 6.53
C ARG A 218 -9.32 -8.40 7.45
N LYS A 219 -10.27 -7.80 8.15
CA LYS A 219 -11.36 -8.56 8.80
C LYS A 219 -12.35 -9.02 7.72
N GLY A 220 -12.90 -10.23 7.87
CA GLY A 220 -13.88 -10.78 6.94
C GLY A 220 -13.29 -11.69 5.86
N PRO A 221 -14.03 -11.95 4.77
CA PRO A 221 -13.60 -12.87 3.71
C PRO A 221 -12.26 -12.46 3.10
N ALA A 222 -11.45 -13.44 2.69
CA ALA A 222 -10.22 -13.15 1.96
C ALA A 222 -10.53 -12.41 0.64
N HIS A 223 -9.64 -11.50 0.24
CA HIS A 223 -9.68 -10.84 -1.06
C HIS A 223 -8.30 -10.95 -1.69
N GLU A 224 -8.19 -11.78 -2.72
CA GLU A 224 -6.91 -12.07 -3.36
C GLU A 224 -6.65 -11.21 -4.59
N GLN A 225 -7.71 -10.62 -5.17
CA GLN A 225 -7.56 -9.82 -6.37
C GLN A 225 -7.05 -8.41 -6.04
N PRO A 226 -6.21 -7.80 -6.87
CA PRO A 226 -5.87 -6.39 -6.71
C PRO A 226 -7.06 -5.50 -7.12
N VAL A 227 -7.33 -4.47 -6.33
CA VAL A 227 -8.25 -3.39 -6.68
C VAL A 227 -7.49 -2.32 -7.46
N VAL A 228 -7.95 -2.00 -8.66
CA VAL A 228 -7.35 -0.98 -9.51
C VAL A 228 -8.08 0.35 -9.31
N LEU A 229 -7.33 1.39 -8.93
CA LEU A 229 -7.87 2.69 -8.54
C LEU A 229 -7.37 3.80 -9.48
N PRO A 230 -8.24 4.55 -10.18
CA PRO A 230 -7.81 5.73 -10.93
C PRO A 230 -7.34 6.81 -9.95
N SER A 231 -6.10 7.29 -10.07
CA SER A 231 -5.43 8.04 -9.02
C SER A 231 -4.60 9.20 -9.56
N ILE A 232 -5.24 10.06 -10.35
CA ILE A 232 -4.58 11.25 -10.89
C ILE A 232 -4.36 12.24 -9.74
N PRO A 233 -3.13 12.71 -9.48
CA PRO A 233 -2.89 13.74 -8.48
C PRO A 233 -3.70 15.01 -8.79
N GLY A 234 -4.36 15.56 -7.77
CA GLY A 234 -5.28 16.68 -7.95
C GLY A 234 -4.64 17.88 -8.64
N GLY A 235 -5.43 18.52 -9.52
CA GLY A 235 -5.01 19.63 -10.38
C GLY A 235 -4.33 19.19 -11.67
N LEU A 236 -3.78 17.98 -11.74
CA LEU A 236 -3.18 17.48 -12.99
C LEU A 236 -4.24 17.11 -14.02
N GLU A 237 -5.42 16.67 -13.60
CA GLU A 237 -6.54 16.36 -14.52
C GLU A 237 -6.90 17.53 -15.45
N LEU A 238 -6.61 18.78 -15.03
CA LEU A 238 -6.89 19.99 -15.82
C LEU A 238 -5.86 20.26 -16.92
N VAL A 239 -4.65 19.70 -16.79
CA VAL A 239 -3.52 19.98 -17.70
C VAL A 239 -3.09 18.76 -18.50
N LEU A 240 -3.53 17.56 -18.11
CA LEU A 240 -3.21 16.33 -18.82
C LEU A 240 -4.05 16.20 -20.10
N THR A 241 -3.36 16.06 -21.23
CA THR A 241 -4.02 15.75 -22.50
C THR A 241 -4.51 14.30 -22.51
N PRO A 242 -5.55 13.96 -23.32
CA PRO A 242 -6.03 12.57 -23.42
C PRO A 242 -4.93 11.55 -23.71
N ARG A 243 -3.89 11.95 -24.46
CA ARG A 243 -2.74 11.08 -24.79
C ARG A 243 -1.81 10.82 -23.61
N VAL A 244 -1.66 11.77 -22.68
CA VAL A 244 -0.83 11.58 -21.47
C VAL A 244 -1.61 10.85 -20.37
N MET A 245 -2.94 10.88 -20.44
CA MET A 245 -3.82 10.12 -19.54
C MET A 245 -3.78 8.61 -19.79
N ARG A 246 -3.38 8.19 -21.00
CA ARG A 246 -3.20 6.78 -21.35
C ARG A 246 -1.82 6.49 -21.93
N PRO A 247 -0.75 6.47 -21.09
CA PRO A 247 0.57 6.05 -21.54
C PRO A 247 0.59 4.63 -22.12
N SER A 248 -0.34 3.75 -21.75
CA SER A 248 -0.44 2.41 -22.35
C SER A 248 -0.76 2.43 -23.85
N ASP A 249 -1.45 3.48 -24.33
CA ASP A 249 -1.77 3.67 -25.75
C ASP A 249 -0.55 4.15 -26.56
N TRP A 250 0.60 4.42 -25.91
CA TRP A 250 1.83 4.78 -26.59
C TRP A 250 2.37 3.55 -27.32
N ARG A 251 1.91 3.36 -28.56
CA ARG A 251 2.43 2.36 -29.48
C ARG A 251 3.97 2.41 -29.50
N SER A 252 4.63 1.26 -29.36
CA SER A 252 6.00 1.10 -29.84
C SER A 252 6.04 1.64 -31.27
N ALA A 253 7.02 2.49 -31.58
CA ALA A 253 7.20 2.99 -32.94
C ALA A 253 7.15 1.78 -33.90
N PRO A 254 6.42 1.87 -35.04
CA PRO A 254 6.50 0.82 -36.04
C PRO A 254 7.99 0.62 -36.35
N ASP A 255 8.43 -0.65 -36.31
CA ASP A 255 9.80 -1.04 -36.57
C ASP A 255 10.26 -0.26 -37.80
N ARG A 256 11.32 0.54 -37.63
CA ARG A 256 11.80 1.46 -38.66
C ARG A 256 12.00 0.61 -39.90
N VAL A 257 11.13 0.73 -40.90
CA VAL A 257 11.21 -0.06 -42.13
C VAL A 257 12.63 0.12 -42.63
N VAL A 258 13.44 -0.94 -42.53
CA VAL A 258 14.79 -0.96 -43.08
C VAL A 258 14.56 -0.78 -44.57
N ALA A 259 14.86 0.42 -45.06
CA ALA A 259 14.86 0.67 -46.50
C ALA A 259 15.72 -0.43 -47.14
N PRO A 260 15.26 -1.09 -48.21
CA PRO A 260 16.03 -2.14 -48.85
C PRO A 260 17.40 -1.56 -49.18
N GLY A 261 18.44 -2.20 -48.62
CA GLY A 261 19.81 -1.73 -48.72
C GLY A 261 20.16 -1.53 -50.19
N VAL A 262 20.42 -0.28 -50.59
CA VAL A 262 21.10 -0.01 -51.85
C VAL A 262 22.50 -0.57 -51.67
N SER A 263 22.77 -1.69 -52.34
CA SER A 263 24.10 -2.29 -52.39
C SER A 263 25.03 -1.30 -53.09
N THR A 264 25.74 -0.49 -52.30
CA THR A 264 26.87 0.28 -52.82
C THR A 264 27.98 -0.72 -53.11
N ALA A 265 28.12 -1.10 -54.39
CA ALA A 265 29.27 -1.81 -54.88
C ALA A 265 30.52 -0.99 -54.56
N VAL A 266 31.28 -1.42 -53.56
CA VAL A 266 32.59 -0.86 -53.27
C VAL A 266 33.52 -1.40 -54.35
N ALA A 267 33.93 -0.55 -55.28
CA ALA A 267 35.01 -0.87 -56.20
C ALA A 267 36.30 -1.02 -55.38
N SER A 268 36.89 -2.22 -55.39
CA SER A 268 38.22 -2.48 -54.84
C SER A 268 39.26 -1.68 -55.60
N THR A 269 39.68 -0.54 -55.07
CA THR A 269 40.96 0.07 -55.45
C THR A 269 42.09 -0.64 -54.72
N ALA A 270 42.93 -1.31 -55.50
CA ALA A 270 44.15 -1.97 -55.06
C ALA A 270 45.05 -1.00 -54.28
N ALA A 271 45.50 -1.46 -53.11
CA ALA A 271 46.43 -0.76 -52.25
C ALA A 271 47.82 -0.72 -52.91
N LEU A 272 48.27 0.49 -53.27
CA LEU A 272 49.69 0.79 -53.46
C LEU A 272 50.31 1.08 -52.10
N SER A 273 51.16 0.17 -51.64
CA SER A 273 51.94 0.27 -50.42
C SER A 273 52.89 1.46 -50.45
N ALA A 274 52.86 2.31 -49.42
CA ALA A 274 53.91 3.25 -49.08
C ALA A 274 54.32 3.03 -47.61
N PRO A 275 55.61 3.04 -47.26
CA PRO A 275 56.06 2.66 -45.94
C PRO A 275 56.09 3.83 -44.95
N GLY A 276 55.73 3.54 -43.70
CA GLY A 276 56.40 4.08 -42.52
C GLY A 276 55.88 5.41 -41.98
N VAL A 277 54.86 5.34 -41.10
CA VAL A 277 54.70 6.30 -40.01
C VAL A 277 54.28 5.54 -38.74
N VAL A 278 55.07 5.71 -37.68
CA VAL A 278 54.91 5.12 -36.35
C VAL A 278 53.73 5.78 -35.62
N PRO A 279 52.81 5.04 -34.97
CA PRO A 279 51.76 5.66 -34.17
C PRO A 279 52.24 5.97 -32.75
N LEU A 280 52.11 7.24 -32.35
CA LEU A 280 52.25 7.70 -30.97
C LEU A 280 50.98 7.31 -30.18
N ALA A 281 51.14 6.47 -29.16
CA ALA A 281 50.07 6.05 -28.27
C ALA A 281 49.59 7.21 -27.39
N ALA A 282 48.32 7.60 -27.52
CA ALA A 282 47.64 8.46 -26.56
C ALA A 282 46.87 7.58 -25.57
N SER A 283 47.51 7.30 -24.43
CA SER A 283 46.88 6.67 -23.27
C SER A 283 47.16 7.56 -22.07
N ALA A 284 46.16 8.35 -21.67
CA ALA A 284 45.98 8.88 -20.31
C ALA A 284 44.85 9.91 -20.32
N LEU A 285 43.71 9.56 -19.73
CA LEU A 285 42.86 10.52 -19.04
C LEU A 285 42.24 9.83 -17.82
N LYS A 286 42.99 9.95 -16.72
CA LYS A 286 42.57 9.71 -15.35
C LYS A 286 41.87 10.98 -14.86
N GLU A 287 40.71 10.78 -14.25
CA GLU A 287 40.02 11.58 -13.21
C GLU A 287 40.41 13.06 -13.02
N VAL A 288 39.39 13.93 -13.07
CA VAL A 288 39.38 15.19 -12.29
C VAL A 288 38.07 15.27 -11.51
N HIS A 289 38.16 14.96 -10.22
CA HIS A 289 37.23 15.44 -9.20
C HIS A 289 37.62 16.88 -8.80
N HIS A 290 36.63 17.63 -8.30
CA HIS A 290 36.70 18.81 -7.42
C HIS A 290 36.44 20.21 -8.04
N ALA A 291 35.28 20.78 -7.70
CA ALA A 291 34.99 22.21 -7.49
C ALA A 291 33.59 22.31 -6.82
N VAL A 292 33.46 22.29 -5.50
CA VAL A 292 33.46 23.42 -4.55
C VAL A 292 32.57 24.59 -4.97
N GLY A 293 31.44 24.72 -4.28
CA GLY A 293 30.65 25.94 -4.18
C GLY A 293 29.97 25.98 -2.82
N ARG A 294 30.57 26.74 -1.88
CA ARG A 294 30.01 27.07 -0.57
C ARG A 294 29.54 28.53 -0.66
N PRO A 295 28.33 28.91 -0.20
CA PRO A 295 28.02 30.30 0.07
C PRO A 295 28.24 30.63 1.55
N ASP A 296 28.75 31.83 1.75
CA ASP A 296 29.16 32.44 3.02
C ASP A 296 28.01 32.62 4.01
N SER A 297 28.34 32.41 5.29
CA SER A 297 27.54 32.82 6.44
C SER A 297 28.38 33.77 7.30
N SER A 298 28.05 35.06 7.28
CA SER A 298 28.42 35.95 8.38
C SER A 298 27.40 37.06 8.54
N ALA A 299 26.92 37.16 9.78
CA ALA A 299 26.33 38.31 10.49
C ALA A 299 25.03 37.88 11.17
N LEU A 300 25.09 37.75 12.50
CA LEU A 300 24.29 38.53 13.44
C LEU A 300 24.73 38.18 14.87
N SER A 301 25.33 39.16 15.52
CA SER A 301 25.43 39.28 16.97
C SER A 301 24.26 40.15 17.46
N TYR A 302 23.87 39.90 18.71
CA TYR A 302 22.77 40.45 19.52
C TYR A 302 21.40 39.79 19.37
#